data_AF-A0A816ZKY1-F1
#
_entry.id   AF-A0A816ZKY1-F1
#
_cell.length_a   1.000
_cell.length_b   1.000
_cell.length_c   1.000
_cell.angle_alpha   90.00
_cell.angle_beta   90.00
_cell.angle_gamma   90.00
#
_symmetry.space_group_name_H-M   'P 1'
#
loop_
_entity.id
_entity.type
_entity.pdbx_description
1 polymer ?
#
loop_
_entity_poly.entity_id
_entity_poly.type
_entity_poly.pdbx_seq_one_letter_code
_entity_poly.pdbx_strand_id
1 'polypeptide(L)'
;MVKSTRRPSSRSTSTSSIIRRQTSGPPPVGRTENDDIDQRCPTAVAAICTGRGDAKGTIGVCCYDFSSTTLILSEFSDFLSYSRLLSKLETLSPDEVLIPASNNAITERIRLSDAIAAHHSQIKIVNIHRKYFSPEHGREQLQKLVTNDHGQFLLHRLDEKYYCMSACAALLRYLEHQYEMFFFEKSIHIQIQNSEKCAFFDLASARYLGILVDFASSNQCGLAPGFQSLYSILQATKTKMGGRTLRA
;
A
#
# COMPACT_ATOMS: atom_id res chain seq x y z
N MET A 1 -45.36 -18.06 69.73
CA MET A 1 -44.44 -18.87 68.89
C MET A 1 -45.02 -20.29 68.75
N VAL A 2 -44.75 -20.98 67.64
CA VAL A 2 -45.58 -22.09 67.14
C VAL A 2 -44.84 -23.44 67.17
N LYS A 3 -45.59 -24.54 67.27
CA LYS A 3 -45.12 -25.94 67.29
C LYS A 3 -44.85 -26.47 65.87
N SER A 4 -44.06 -27.55 65.75
CA SER A 4 -44.48 -28.85 65.16
C SER A 4 -43.39 -29.60 64.37
N THR A 5 -43.52 -30.92 64.34
CA THR A 5 -42.61 -31.96 63.81
C THR A 5 -42.82 -32.30 62.32
N ARG A 6 -41.76 -32.74 61.60
CA ARG A 6 -41.63 -34.06 60.90
C ARG A 6 -40.41 -34.16 59.92
N ARG A 7 -40.07 -35.39 59.52
CA ARG A 7 -39.14 -35.82 58.43
C ARG A 7 -39.93 -35.96 57.07
N PRO A 8 -39.39 -36.39 55.89
CA PRO A 8 -38.04 -36.90 55.50
C PRO A 8 -37.45 -36.41 54.12
N SER A 9 -36.25 -36.92 53.74
CA SER A 9 -35.68 -37.10 52.36
C SER A 9 -35.48 -35.86 51.43
N SER A 10 -34.47 -35.73 50.57
CA SER A 10 -33.21 -36.46 50.20
C SER A 10 -32.26 -35.46 49.44
N ARG A 11 -31.19 -35.73 48.64
CA ARG A 11 -30.60 -36.93 48.00
C ARG A 11 -29.11 -36.70 47.60
N SER A 12 -28.52 -37.71 46.93
CA SER A 12 -27.29 -37.82 46.10
C SER A 12 -26.98 -36.67 45.11
N THR A 13 -25.76 -36.38 44.60
CA THR A 13 -24.37 -36.92 44.74
C THR A 13 -23.37 -35.80 44.31
N SER A 14 -22.05 -35.84 44.50
CA SER A 14 -21.03 -36.72 43.87
C SER A 14 -19.65 -36.61 44.54
N THR A 15 -18.75 -37.55 44.25
CA THR A 15 -17.46 -37.78 44.93
C THR A 15 -16.27 -36.99 44.36
N SER A 16 -15.23 -36.82 45.20
CA SER A 16 -13.99 -36.11 44.87
C SER A 16 -12.81 -37.03 44.48
N SER A 17 -11.96 -36.50 43.59
CA SER A 17 -10.52 -36.76 43.37
C SER A 17 -9.85 -38.04 43.93
N ILE A 18 -9.24 -38.82 43.03
CA ILE A 18 -8.04 -39.63 43.32
C ILE A 18 -6.97 -39.33 42.26
N ILE A 19 -5.73 -39.08 42.70
CA ILE A 19 -4.57 -38.79 41.85
C ILE A 19 -3.98 -40.10 41.30
N ARG A 20 -3.59 -40.14 40.02
CA ARG A 20 -2.83 -41.26 39.42
C ARG A 20 -1.59 -40.77 38.68
N ARG A 21 -0.47 -41.48 38.83
CA ARG A 21 0.88 -41.03 38.45
C ARG A 21 1.54 -42.04 37.48
N GLN A 22 1.62 -41.69 36.20
CA GLN A 22 2.25 -42.44 35.10
C GLN A 22 2.61 -41.41 34.00
N THR A 23 3.60 -41.53 33.10
CA THR A 23 4.83 -42.34 32.96
C THR A 23 5.66 -41.63 31.87
N SER A 24 6.99 -41.78 31.83
CA SER A 24 7.83 -41.10 30.84
C SER A 24 7.67 -41.67 29.41
N GLY A 25 7.22 -40.83 28.47
CA GLY A 25 7.40 -41.04 27.03
C GLY A 25 8.59 -40.22 26.49
N PRO A 26 9.07 -40.50 25.26
CA PRO A 26 10.05 -39.65 24.59
C PRO A 26 9.44 -38.26 24.29
N PRO A 27 10.26 -37.20 24.16
CA PRO A 27 9.77 -35.88 23.82
C PRO A 27 9.11 -35.91 22.43
N PRO A 28 8.06 -35.10 22.18
CA PRO A 28 7.55 -34.92 20.83
C PRO A 28 8.68 -34.35 19.97
N VAL A 29 8.90 -34.94 18.79
CA VAL A 29 9.78 -34.35 17.78
C VAL A 29 9.29 -32.94 17.54
N GLY A 30 10.16 -31.96 17.76
CA GLY A 30 9.83 -30.55 17.54
C GLY A 30 9.34 -30.41 16.11
N ARG A 31 8.12 -29.90 15.94
CA ARG A 31 7.79 -29.26 14.67
C ARG A 31 8.82 -28.15 14.51
N THR A 32 9.61 -28.20 13.44
CA THR A 32 10.08 -26.95 12.86
C THR A 32 8.82 -26.14 12.61
N GLU A 33 8.69 -25.05 13.35
CA GLU A 33 7.94 -23.92 12.87
C GLU A 33 8.71 -23.48 11.63
N ASN A 34 8.30 -24.02 10.48
CA ASN A 34 8.53 -23.31 9.24
C ASN A 34 7.89 -21.95 9.47
N ASP A 35 8.69 -20.90 9.42
CA ASP A 35 8.18 -19.58 9.12
C ASP A 35 7.58 -19.68 7.71
N ASP A 36 6.32 -20.13 7.63
CA ASP A 36 5.45 -19.86 6.51
C ASP A 36 5.35 -18.34 6.45
N ILE A 37 6.27 -17.73 5.69
CA ILE A 37 6.28 -16.30 5.39
C ILE A 37 4.96 -16.05 4.69
N ASP A 38 3.97 -15.64 5.48
CA ASP A 38 2.60 -15.39 5.07
C ASP A 38 2.67 -14.36 3.94
N GLN A 39 2.63 -14.86 2.69
CA GLN A 39 3.10 -14.14 1.50
C GLN A 39 2.02 -13.17 1.03
N ARG A 40 1.66 -12.31 1.96
CA ARG A 40 0.56 -11.37 1.94
C ARG A 40 0.73 -10.47 0.74
N CYS A 41 -0.16 -10.63 -0.23
CA CYS A 41 -0.22 -9.74 -1.38
C CYS A 41 -0.23 -8.29 -0.88
N PRO A 42 0.67 -7.43 -1.39
CA PRO A 42 0.72 -6.04 -0.97
C PRO A 42 -0.62 -5.37 -1.26
N THR A 43 -0.96 -4.37 -0.46
CA THR A 43 -2.15 -3.55 -0.69
C THR A 43 -1.99 -2.76 -1.99
N ALA A 44 -0.81 -2.17 -2.21
CA ALA A 44 -0.45 -1.54 -3.47
C ALA A 44 1.06 -1.62 -3.76
N VAL A 45 1.42 -1.62 -5.05
CA VAL A 45 2.81 -1.52 -5.53
C VAL A 45 2.92 -0.37 -6.52
N ALA A 46 3.91 0.50 -6.35
CA ALA A 46 4.14 1.65 -7.21
C ALA A 46 5.49 1.59 -7.93
N ALA A 47 5.60 2.22 -9.10
CA ALA A 47 6.84 2.42 -9.84
C ALA A 47 7.07 3.91 -10.11
N ILE A 48 8.33 4.35 -10.02
CA ILE A 48 8.70 5.77 -10.12
C ILE A 48 9.78 5.93 -11.20
N CYS A 49 9.49 6.66 -12.27
CA CYS A 49 10.51 7.05 -13.25
C CYS A 49 10.78 8.55 -13.20
N THR A 50 12.05 8.93 -13.11
CA THR A 50 12.50 10.32 -13.10
C THR A 50 13.09 10.76 -14.45
N GLY A 51 12.79 12.00 -14.81
CA GLY A 51 13.33 12.67 -15.99
C GLY A 51 14.81 13.08 -15.85
N ARG A 52 15.44 13.26 -17.01
CA ARG A 52 16.88 13.54 -17.17
C ARG A 52 17.08 14.57 -18.28
N GLY A 53 18.24 15.23 -18.28
CA GLY A 53 18.52 16.33 -19.21
C GLY A 53 17.48 17.43 -19.06
N ASP A 54 16.91 17.88 -20.18
CA ASP A 54 15.93 18.97 -20.22
C ASP A 54 14.60 18.64 -19.51
N ALA A 55 14.30 17.36 -19.33
CA ALA A 55 13.15 16.88 -18.57
C ALA A 55 13.44 16.61 -17.08
N LYS A 56 14.59 17.06 -16.57
CA LYS A 56 14.96 16.91 -15.15
C LYS A 56 13.96 17.63 -14.25
N GLY A 57 13.45 16.90 -13.25
CA GLY A 57 12.40 17.37 -12.35
C GLY A 57 11.02 16.78 -12.69
N THR A 58 10.79 16.27 -13.90
CA THR A 58 9.57 15.50 -14.19
C THR A 58 9.64 14.12 -13.51
N ILE A 59 8.55 13.73 -12.85
CA ILE A 59 8.39 12.43 -12.20
C ILE A 59 7.11 11.79 -12.70
N GLY A 60 7.23 10.60 -13.27
CA GLY A 60 6.13 9.70 -13.55
C GLY A 60 5.98 8.68 -12.43
N VAL A 61 4.75 8.52 -11.91
CA VAL A 61 4.39 7.52 -10.91
C VAL A 61 3.21 6.72 -11.43
N CYS A 62 3.41 5.40 -11.55
CA CYS A 62 2.34 4.44 -11.77
C CYS A 62 2.17 3.60 -10.50
N CYS A 63 0.94 3.25 -10.13
CA CYS A 63 0.64 2.45 -8.93
C CYS A 63 -0.50 1.47 -9.22
N TYR A 64 -0.44 0.28 -8.66
CA TYR A 64 -1.47 -0.74 -8.78
C TYR A 64 -2.01 -1.11 -7.39
N ASP A 65 -3.30 -0.82 -7.14
CA ASP A 65 -4.02 -1.25 -5.94
C ASP A 65 -4.65 -2.63 -6.18
N PHE A 66 -4.11 -3.65 -5.51
CA PHE A 66 -4.57 -5.04 -5.59
C PHE A 66 -6.01 -5.20 -5.08
N SER A 67 -6.45 -4.31 -4.21
CA SER A 67 -7.75 -4.37 -3.56
C SER A 67 -8.87 -3.63 -4.30
N SER A 68 -8.57 -2.95 -5.41
CA SER A 68 -9.56 -2.32 -6.30
C SER A 68 -9.29 -2.60 -7.79
N THR A 69 -8.31 -3.45 -8.09
CA THR A 69 -7.87 -3.79 -9.46
C THR A 69 -7.66 -2.53 -10.32
N THR A 70 -7.08 -1.49 -9.70
CA THR A 70 -6.95 -0.16 -10.30
C THR A 70 -5.50 0.20 -10.55
N LEU A 71 -5.19 0.57 -11.79
CA LEU A 71 -3.92 1.12 -12.23
C LEU A 71 -4.02 2.65 -12.24
N ILE A 72 -3.33 3.29 -11.29
CA ILE A 72 -3.29 4.74 -11.08
C ILE A 72 -2.05 5.29 -11.78
N LEU A 73 -2.26 6.20 -12.73
CA LEU A 73 -1.22 6.87 -13.51
C LEU A 73 -1.15 8.36 -13.15
N SER A 74 0.05 8.89 -12.94
CA SER A 74 0.27 10.32 -12.67
C SER A 74 1.64 10.79 -13.14
N GLU A 75 1.71 12.00 -13.69
CA GLU A 75 2.96 12.68 -14.02
C GLU A 75 2.91 14.12 -13.52
N PHE A 76 4.00 14.57 -12.90
CA PHE A 76 4.11 15.92 -12.34
C PHE A 76 5.57 16.38 -12.28
N SER A 77 5.79 17.69 -12.29
CA SER A 77 7.10 18.27 -11.97
C SER A 77 7.30 18.36 -10.46
N ASP A 78 8.46 17.97 -9.97
CA ASP A 78 8.89 18.09 -8.57
C ASP A 78 10.33 18.63 -8.49
N PHE A 79 10.73 19.09 -7.31
CA PHE A 79 12.03 19.71 -7.08
C PHE A 79 12.93 18.82 -6.20
N LEU A 80 14.10 19.32 -5.80
CA LEU A 80 15.14 18.58 -5.07
C LEU A 80 14.69 17.94 -3.74
N SER A 81 13.56 18.38 -3.18
CA SER A 81 12.98 17.86 -1.93
C SER A 81 11.94 16.75 -2.13
N TYR A 82 11.58 16.42 -3.38
CA TYR A 82 10.57 15.39 -3.72
C TYR A 82 9.22 15.54 -2.99
N SER A 83 8.82 16.77 -2.62
CA SER A 83 7.68 16.97 -1.73
C SER A 83 6.33 16.58 -2.33
N ARG A 84 6.17 16.66 -3.66
CA ARG A 84 4.96 16.16 -4.33
C ARG A 84 4.93 14.64 -4.38
N LEU A 85 6.07 14.01 -4.67
CA LEU A 85 6.22 12.57 -4.66
C LEU A 85 5.99 11.98 -3.25
N LEU A 86 6.52 12.61 -2.21
CA LEU A 86 6.39 12.13 -0.82
C LEU A 86 4.95 12.24 -0.31
N SER A 87 4.23 13.34 -0.59
CA SER A 87 2.79 13.44 -0.34
C SER A 87 2.00 12.40 -1.16
N LYS A 88 2.36 12.19 -2.44
CA LYS A 88 1.70 11.21 -3.31
C LYS A 88 1.83 9.77 -2.80
N LEU A 89 3.00 9.41 -2.26
CA LEU A 89 3.24 8.11 -1.63
C LEU A 89 2.47 7.94 -0.32
N GLU A 90 2.27 9.00 0.49
CA GLU A 90 1.40 8.98 1.68
C GLU A 90 -0.07 8.71 1.29
N THR A 91 -0.58 9.36 0.24
CA THR A 91 -1.94 9.10 -0.28
C THR A 91 -2.12 7.66 -0.77
N LEU A 92 -1.20 7.20 -1.63
CA LEU A 92 -1.24 5.87 -2.26
C LEU A 92 -0.92 4.71 -1.30
N SER A 93 -0.14 4.97 -0.25
CA SER A 93 0.36 4.00 0.73
C SER A 93 0.79 2.64 0.14
N PRO A 94 1.74 2.60 -0.82
CA PRO A 94 2.21 1.35 -1.41
C PRO A 94 3.20 0.62 -0.49
N ASP A 95 3.08 -0.70 -0.40
CA ASP A 95 3.99 -1.54 0.38
C ASP A 95 5.36 -1.67 -0.31
N GLU A 96 5.40 -1.66 -1.64
CA GLU A 96 6.63 -1.71 -2.44
C GLU A 96 6.73 -0.58 -3.48
N VAL A 97 7.95 -0.08 -3.70
CA VAL A 97 8.26 0.99 -4.66
C VAL A 97 9.40 0.58 -5.60
N LEU A 98 9.10 0.58 -6.90
CA LEU A 98 10.01 0.19 -7.98
C LEU A 98 10.85 1.37 -8.48
N ILE A 99 12.07 1.37 -7.98
CA ILE A 99 13.29 2.02 -8.44
C ILE A 99 13.72 1.59 -9.87
N PRO A 100 13.87 2.37 -10.95
CA PRO A 100 14.78 1.92 -12.01
C PRO A 100 16.17 1.61 -11.41
N ALA A 101 17.02 0.83 -12.04
CA ALA A 101 18.45 0.69 -11.70
C ALA A 101 19.30 1.45 -12.73
N SER A 102 20.37 2.14 -12.32
CA SER A 102 21.25 2.86 -13.26
C SER A 102 22.70 2.86 -12.81
N ASN A 103 23.55 2.33 -13.67
CA ASN A 103 24.97 2.10 -13.43
C ASN A 103 25.77 3.42 -13.36
N ASN A 104 25.26 4.52 -13.95
CA ASN A 104 26.02 5.75 -14.22
C ASN A 104 25.48 7.01 -13.49
N ALA A 105 24.59 6.88 -12.50
CA ALA A 105 23.85 8.03 -11.97
C ALA A 105 23.59 7.96 -10.44
N ILE A 106 24.60 7.61 -9.66
CA ILE A 106 24.49 7.29 -8.22
C ILE A 106 23.83 8.42 -7.41
N THR A 107 24.23 9.68 -7.61
CA THR A 107 23.88 10.82 -6.74
C THR A 107 22.38 11.14 -6.69
N GLU A 108 21.67 11.13 -7.83
CA GLU A 108 20.23 11.45 -7.87
C GLU A 108 19.37 10.30 -7.35
N ARG A 109 19.94 9.10 -7.27
CA ARG A 109 19.25 7.87 -6.86
C ARG A 109 19.23 7.73 -5.36
N ILE A 110 20.41 7.87 -4.77
CA ILE A 110 20.61 7.99 -3.32
C ILE A 110 19.64 9.06 -2.80
N ARG A 111 19.62 10.27 -3.38
CA ARG A 111 18.65 11.32 -2.99
C ARG A 111 17.18 10.91 -3.03
N LEU A 112 16.73 10.09 -4.00
CA LEU A 112 15.34 9.66 -4.08
C LEU A 112 15.04 8.47 -3.17
N SER A 113 15.94 7.48 -3.06
CA SER A 113 15.79 6.36 -2.12
C SER A 113 15.84 6.83 -0.67
N ASP A 114 16.75 7.75 -0.35
CA ASP A 114 16.95 8.28 0.99
C ASP A 114 15.77 9.18 1.39
N ALA A 115 15.24 10.00 0.46
CA ALA A 115 14.03 10.78 0.70
C ALA A 115 12.81 9.88 1.00
N ILE A 116 12.63 8.78 0.27
CA ILE A 116 11.55 7.83 0.56
C ILE A 116 11.81 7.13 1.91
N ALA A 117 13.00 6.58 2.13
CA ALA A 117 13.34 5.87 3.37
C ALA A 117 13.25 6.74 4.63
N ALA A 118 13.59 8.03 4.54
CA ALA A 118 13.52 8.98 5.65
C ALA A 118 12.08 9.37 6.06
N HIS A 119 11.13 9.34 5.12
CA HIS A 119 9.74 9.74 5.36
C HIS A 119 8.76 8.56 5.49
N HIS A 120 9.11 7.42 4.89
CA HIS A 120 8.27 6.24 4.66
C HIS A 120 9.05 4.94 4.90
N SER A 121 9.57 4.75 6.11
CA SER A 121 10.47 3.63 6.48
C SER A 121 9.87 2.22 6.38
N GLN A 122 8.56 2.09 6.14
CA GLN A 122 7.89 0.80 5.93
C GLN A 122 7.85 0.37 4.45
N ILE A 123 8.16 1.26 3.51
CA ILE A 123 8.07 0.98 2.07
C ILE A 123 9.32 0.21 1.61
N LYS A 124 9.12 -0.98 1.03
CA LYS A 124 10.17 -1.80 0.43
C LYS A 124 10.60 -1.21 -0.92
N ILE A 125 11.81 -0.66 -0.97
CA ILE A 125 12.40 -0.14 -2.22
C ILE A 125 13.04 -1.28 -3.02
N VAL A 126 12.57 -1.49 -4.26
CA VAL A 126 13.05 -2.54 -5.17
C VAL A 126 13.73 -1.93 -6.39
N ASN A 127 14.91 -2.41 -6.77
CA ASN A 127 15.66 -1.90 -7.93
C ASN A 127 15.47 -2.78 -9.17
N ILE A 128 14.82 -2.24 -10.20
CA ILE A 128 14.42 -2.91 -11.45
C ILE A 128 15.24 -2.34 -12.63
N HIS A 129 15.89 -3.20 -13.43
CA HIS A 129 16.83 -2.75 -14.47
C HIS A 129 16.20 -1.76 -15.48
N ARG A 130 16.85 -0.61 -15.73
CA ARG A 130 16.30 0.51 -16.55
C ARG A 130 15.77 0.10 -17.94
N LYS A 131 16.25 -0.99 -18.54
CA LYS A 131 15.72 -1.53 -19.81
C LYS A 131 14.20 -1.83 -19.76
N TYR A 132 13.62 -2.06 -18.59
CA TYR A 132 12.19 -2.32 -18.42
C TYR A 132 11.34 -1.03 -18.31
N PHE A 133 11.98 0.13 -18.17
CA PHE A 133 11.32 1.43 -18.10
C PHE A 133 11.21 2.06 -19.50
N SER A 134 10.50 1.39 -20.42
CA SER A 134 10.24 1.89 -21.80
C SER A 134 8.81 2.46 -21.91
N PRO A 135 8.62 3.71 -22.36
CA PRO A 135 7.29 4.28 -22.54
C PRO A 135 6.51 3.59 -23.66
N GLU A 136 7.20 3.10 -24.69
CA GLU A 136 6.61 2.40 -25.83
C GLU A 136 5.95 1.09 -25.36
N HIS A 137 6.69 0.27 -24.60
CA HIS A 137 6.17 -0.97 -24.03
C HIS A 137 5.02 -0.71 -23.05
N GLY A 138 5.13 0.34 -22.23
CA GLY A 138 4.07 0.75 -21.30
C GLY A 138 2.81 1.19 -22.04
N ARG A 139 2.95 1.84 -23.20
CA ARG A 139 1.83 2.22 -24.06
C ARG A 139 1.21 1.01 -24.75
N GLU A 140 2.02 0.09 -25.28
CA GLU A 140 1.51 -1.16 -25.87
C GLU A 140 0.79 -2.05 -24.86
N GLN A 141 1.28 -2.16 -23.62
CA GLN A 141 0.57 -2.87 -22.57
C GLN A 141 -0.72 -2.13 -22.21
N LEU A 142 -0.68 -0.82 -21.95
CA LEU A 142 -1.88 -0.05 -21.60
C LEU A 142 -2.94 -0.06 -22.71
N GLN A 143 -2.54 -0.06 -23.99
CA GLN A 143 -3.42 -0.19 -25.15
C GLN A 143 -4.12 -1.56 -25.25
N LYS A 144 -3.55 -2.63 -24.69
CA LYS A 144 -4.20 -3.96 -24.61
C LYS A 144 -5.21 -4.01 -23.45
N LEU A 145 -4.88 -3.36 -22.33
CA LEU A 145 -5.78 -3.25 -21.17
C LEU A 145 -7.00 -2.36 -21.48
N VAL A 146 -6.80 -1.31 -22.28
CA VAL A 146 -7.81 -0.34 -22.72
C VAL A 146 -8.55 -0.82 -23.96
N THR A 147 -9.86 -1.05 -23.82
CA THR A 147 -10.67 -1.59 -24.93
C THR A 147 -12.10 -1.04 -24.95
N ASN A 148 -12.27 0.19 -24.47
CA ASN A 148 -13.53 0.96 -24.51
C ASN A 148 -13.25 2.42 -24.88
N ASP A 149 -14.27 3.13 -25.40
CA ASP A 149 -14.11 4.49 -25.94
C ASP A 149 -13.63 5.50 -24.89
N HIS A 150 -14.08 5.32 -23.64
CA HIS A 150 -13.62 6.12 -22.51
C HIS A 150 -12.11 5.92 -22.25
N GLY A 151 -11.61 4.69 -22.33
CA GLY A 151 -10.19 4.41 -22.19
C GLY A 151 -9.35 4.93 -23.36
N GLN A 152 -9.88 4.97 -24.59
CA GLN A 152 -9.18 5.59 -25.73
C GLN A 152 -8.94 7.10 -25.48
N PHE A 153 -9.89 7.79 -24.84
CA PHE A 153 -9.69 9.16 -24.36
C PHE A 153 -8.63 9.25 -23.25
N LEU A 154 -8.58 8.29 -22.32
CA LEU A 154 -7.53 8.22 -21.30
C LEU A 154 -6.13 7.99 -21.92
N LEU A 155 -6.01 7.12 -22.93
CA LEU A 155 -4.78 6.91 -23.69
C LEU A 155 -4.29 8.19 -24.36
N HIS A 156 -5.16 8.94 -25.04
CA HIS A 156 -4.80 10.22 -25.64
C HIS A 156 -4.30 11.23 -24.59
N ARG A 157 -4.83 11.21 -23.37
CA ARG A 157 -4.34 12.07 -22.26
C ARG A 157 -2.98 11.61 -21.68
N LEU A 158 -2.54 10.38 -21.98
CA LEU A 158 -1.29 9.79 -21.52
C LEU A 158 -0.19 9.70 -22.59
N ASP A 159 -0.51 9.88 -23.88
CA ASP A 159 0.46 9.73 -24.99
C ASP A 159 1.65 10.72 -24.87
N GLU A 160 1.43 11.90 -24.26
CA GLU A 160 2.48 12.87 -23.90
C GLU A 160 3.28 12.51 -22.62
N LYS A 161 2.80 11.58 -21.79
CA LYS A 161 3.27 11.38 -20.40
C LYS A 161 4.36 10.32 -20.30
N TYR A 162 5.47 10.61 -20.98
CA TYR A 162 6.63 9.74 -21.17
C TYR A 162 7.06 8.99 -19.89
N TYR A 163 7.18 9.68 -18.75
CA TYR A 163 7.74 9.09 -17.54
C TYR A 163 6.71 8.23 -16.81
N CYS A 164 5.43 8.61 -16.86
CA CYS A 164 4.37 7.78 -16.31
C CYS A 164 4.20 6.48 -17.10
N MET A 165 4.25 6.55 -18.43
CA MET A 165 4.20 5.37 -19.31
C MET A 165 5.45 4.49 -19.15
N SER A 166 6.63 5.11 -19.00
CA SER A 166 7.89 4.42 -18.67
C SER A 166 7.83 3.70 -17.30
N ALA A 167 7.19 4.29 -16.29
CA ALA A 167 6.95 3.63 -15.00
C ALA A 167 5.92 2.49 -15.09
N CYS A 168 4.84 2.69 -15.87
CA CYS A 168 3.80 1.69 -16.12
C CYS A 168 4.37 0.38 -16.68
N ALA A 169 5.24 0.46 -17.69
CA ALA A 169 5.89 -0.70 -18.30
C ALA A 169 6.67 -1.57 -17.30
N ALA A 170 7.41 -0.91 -16.40
CA ALA A 170 8.18 -1.60 -15.37
C ALA A 170 7.28 -2.18 -14.27
N LEU A 171 6.18 -1.50 -13.93
CA LEU A 171 5.22 -1.97 -12.95
C LEU A 171 4.48 -3.22 -13.44
N LEU A 172 3.83 -3.17 -14.62
CA LEU A 172 3.08 -4.29 -15.16
C LEU A 172 3.97 -5.53 -15.32
N ARG A 173 5.18 -5.36 -15.89
CA ARG A 173 6.15 -6.45 -16.01
C ARG A 173 6.66 -7.00 -14.67
N TYR A 174 6.72 -6.17 -13.62
CA TYR A 174 7.06 -6.63 -12.27
C TYR A 174 5.91 -7.44 -11.68
N LEU A 175 4.67 -6.99 -11.83
CA LEU A 175 3.48 -7.68 -11.34
C LEU A 175 3.28 -9.04 -12.02
N GLU A 176 3.47 -9.09 -13.34
CA GLU A 176 3.48 -10.32 -14.16
C GLU A 176 4.51 -11.35 -13.65
N HIS A 177 5.70 -10.89 -13.21
CA HIS A 177 6.81 -11.77 -12.85
C HIS A 177 6.91 -12.12 -11.36
N GLN A 178 6.60 -11.17 -10.47
CA GLN A 178 6.82 -11.30 -9.02
C GLN A 178 5.58 -11.86 -8.28
N TYR A 179 4.38 -11.61 -8.81
CA TYR A 179 3.11 -12.04 -8.23
C TYR A 179 2.29 -12.91 -9.19
N GLU A 180 2.95 -13.45 -10.23
CA GLU A 180 2.39 -14.35 -11.26
C GLU A 180 1.06 -13.84 -11.88
N MET A 181 0.93 -12.51 -12.03
CA MET A 181 -0.31 -11.88 -12.46
C MET A 181 -0.52 -11.96 -13.97
N PHE A 182 -1.71 -12.38 -14.39
CA PHE A 182 -2.14 -12.33 -15.77
C PHE A 182 -3.14 -11.19 -15.97
N PHE A 183 -2.78 -10.22 -16.80
CA PHE A 183 -3.63 -9.09 -17.13
C PHE A 183 -4.37 -9.33 -18.45
N PHE A 184 -5.69 -9.22 -18.43
CA PHE A 184 -6.56 -9.44 -19.59
C PHE A 184 -7.13 -8.11 -20.10
N GLU A 185 -7.58 -8.10 -21.35
CA GLU A 185 -8.29 -6.95 -21.92
C GLU A 185 -9.49 -6.57 -21.03
N LYS A 186 -9.70 -5.26 -20.79
CA LYS A 186 -10.79 -4.73 -19.96
C LYS A 186 -10.79 -5.18 -18.48
N SER A 187 -9.77 -5.92 -18.00
CA SER A 187 -9.79 -6.48 -16.63
C SER A 187 -9.30 -5.53 -15.53
N ILE A 188 -8.73 -4.37 -15.89
CA ILE A 188 -8.15 -3.39 -14.96
C ILE A 188 -8.88 -2.05 -15.12
N HIS A 189 -9.22 -1.42 -14.01
CA HIS A 189 -9.72 -0.04 -13.99
C HIS A 189 -8.53 0.94 -14.06
N ILE A 190 -8.59 1.97 -14.91
CA ILE A 190 -7.46 2.88 -15.16
C ILE A 190 -7.83 4.30 -14.74
N GLN A 191 -7.02 4.90 -13.85
CA GLN A 191 -7.29 6.21 -13.29
C GLN A 191 -6.11 7.16 -13.49
N ILE A 192 -6.34 8.32 -14.12
CA ILE A 192 -5.34 9.39 -14.28
C ILE A 192 -5.49 10.40 -13.13
N GLN A 193 -4.44 10.60 -12.34
CA GLN A 193 -4.42 11.51 -11.20
C GLN A 193 -3.35 12.62 -11.36
N ASN A 194 -3.60 13.57 -12.27
CA ASN A 194 -2.75 14.76 -12.44
C ASN A 194 -3.03 15.80 -11.35
N SER A 195 -2.01 16.54 -10.91
CA SER A 195 -2.10 17.55 -9.83
C SER A 195 -2.81 18.86 -10.23
N GLU A 196 -3.34 18.96 -11.45
CA GLU A 196 -3.92 20.18 -12.04
C GLU A 196 -5.16 20.73 -11.33
N LYS A 197 -5.86 19.90 -10.51
CA LYS A 197 -7.18 20.22 -9.94
C LYS A 197 -7.30 19.94 -8.44
N CYS A 198 -6.18 19.83 -7.74
CA CYS A 198 -6.12 19.51 -6.31
C CYS A 198 -5.35 20.59 -5.55
N ALA A 199 -5.78 20.92 -4.33
CA ALA A 199 -4.97 21.73 -3.42
C ALA A 199 -3.73 20.91 -3.00
N PHE A 200 -2.53 21.45 -3.21
CA PHE A 200 -1.30 20.78 -2.80
C PHE A 200 -0.97 21.08 -1.33
N PHE A 201 -0.86 20.01 -0.53
CA PHE A 201 -0.27 20.04 0.79
C PHE A 201 1.02 19.22 0.77
N ASP A 202 2.11 19.79 1.28
CA ASP A 202 3.33 19.04 1.55
C ASP A 202 3.12 18.10 2.74
N LEU A 203 4.02 17.12 2.86
CA LEU A 203 3.92 16.07 3.87
C LEU A 203 3.99 16.58 5.32
N ALA A 204 4.67 17.68 5.60
CA ALA A 204 4.70 18.26 6.94
C ALA A 204 3.37 18.97 7.24
N SER A 205 2.87 19.81 6.34
CA SER A 205 1.56 20.47 6.49
C SER A 205 0.41 19.45 6.62
N ALA A 206 0.41 18.38 5.81
CA ALA A 206 -0.59 17.33 5.88
C ALA A 206 -0.57 16.55 7.21
N ARG A 207 0.62 16.39 7.82
CA ARG A 207 0.79 15.79 9.15
C ARG A 207 0.38 16.78 10.26
N TYR A 208 0.75 18.07 10.20
CA TYR A 208 0.31 19.09 11.16
C TYR A 208 -1.21 19.33 11.16
N LEU A 209 -1.86 19.23 9.99
CA LEU A 209 -3.32 19.29 9.86
C LEU A 209 -4.01 17.95 10.18
N GLY A 210 -3.24 16.89 10.47
CA GLY A 210 -3.75 15.57 10.84
C GLY A 210 -4.64 14.93 9.78
N ILE A 211 -4.38 15.14 8.48
CA ILE A 211 -5.34 14.81 7.42
C ILE A 211 -5.59 13.29 7.33
N LEU A 212 -4.51 12.50 7.23
CA LEU A 212 -4.55 11.05 6.98
C LEU A 212 -3.94 10.17 8.09
N VAL A 213 -3.32 10.78 9.11
CA VAL A 213 -2.53 10.07 10.13
C VAL A 213 -3.32 9.98 11.44
N ASP A 214 -3.66 8.77 11.87
CA ASP A 214 -4.18 8.53 13.22
C ASP A 214 -3.01 8.43 14.21
N PHE A 215 -2.90 9.40 15.13
CA PHE A 215 -1.77 9.57 16.05
C PHE A 215 -1.80 8.61 17.26
N ALA A 216 -2.44 7.45 17.12
CA ALA A 216 -2.73 6.54 18.22
C ALA A 216 -1.49 5.85 18.83
N SER A 217 -0.32 5.91 18.18
CA SER A 217 0.85 5.08 18.50
C SER A 217 2.22 5.76 18.37
N SER A 218 2.31 7.09 18.21
CA SER A 218 3.60 7.78 18.03
C SER A 218 3.79 9.03 18.91
N ASN A 219 4.78 8.96 19.80
CA ASN A 219 5.30 10.11 20.58
C ASN A 219 6.11 11.10 19.71
N GLN A 220 5.79 11.21 18.41
CA GLN A 220 6.63 11.87 17.39
C GLN A 220 6.03 13.18 16.85
N CYS A 221 4.83 13.54 17.30
CA CYS A 221 4.27 14.88 17.11
C CYS A 221 3.72 15.38 18.46
N GLY A 222 3.88 16.67 18.75
CA GLY A 222 3.54 17.27 20.05
C GLY A 222 2.04 17.46 20.32
N LEU A 223 1.19 16.59 19.77
CA LEU A 223 -0.26 16.61 19.96
C LEU A 223 -0.67 15.66 21.09
N ALA A 224 -1.87 15.89 21.64
CA ALA A 224 -2.36 15.12 22.78
C ALA A 224 -2.68 13.65 22.43
N PRO A 225 -2.48 12.70 23.37
CA PRO A 225 -2.93 11.32 23.19
C PRO A 225 -4.42 11.25 22.86
N GLY A 226 -4.78 10.46 21.85
CA GLY A 226 -6.17 10.32 21.39
C GLY A 226 -6.60 11.27 20.26
N PHE A 227 -5.68 12.05 19.68
CA PHE A 227 -5.98 12.85 18.48
C PHE A 227 -6.35 11.95 17.28
N GLN A 228 -7.55 12.14 16.74
CA GLN A 228 -8.06 11.44 15.56
C GLN A 228 -7.73 12.22 14.28
N SER A 229 -7.43 11.52 13.18
CA SER A 229 -7.27 12.19 11.88
C SER A 229 -8.57 12.85 11.40
N LEU A 230 -8.43 13.89 10.57
CA LEU A 230 -9.58 14.49 9.86
C LEU A 230 -10.31 13.43 9.01
N TYR A 231 -9.56 12.52 8.37
CA TYR A 231 -10.12 11.35 7.70
C TYR A 231 -10.96 10.49 8.66
N SER A 232 -10.44 10.11 9.83
CA SER A 232 -11.15 9.30 10.84
C SER A 232 -12.43 9.98 11.34
N ILE A 233 -12.41 11.30 11.54
CA ILE A 233 -13.59 12.12 11.91
C ILE A 233 -14.64 12.14 10.80
N LEU A 234 -14.23 12.22 9.53
CA LEU A 234 -15.13 12.26 8.37
C LEU A 234 -15.58 10.87 7.89
N GLN A 235 -14.97 9.78 8.37
CA GLN A 235 -15.12 8.41 7.85
C GLN A 235 -16.42 7.72 8.30
N ALA A 236 -17.56 8.33 7.97
CA ALA A 236 -18.90 7.80 8.18
C ALA A 236 -19.36 6.78 7.11
N THR A 237 -18.51 6.47 6.11
CA THR A 237 -18.88 5.68 4.92
C THR A 237 -19.23 4.22 5.25
N LYS A 238 -20.11 3.61 4.45
CA LYS A 238 -20.66 2.26 4.72
C LYS A 238 -20.02 1.12 3.93
N THR A 239 -19.04 1.42 3.07
CA THR A 239 -18.32 0.43 2.26
C THR A 239 -16.82 0.70 2.28
N LYS A 240 -16.00 -0.35 2.16
CA LYS A 240 -14.53 -0.21 2.09
C LYS A 240 -14.10 0.68 0.91
N MET A 241 -14.81 0.61 -0.22
CA MET A 241 -14.57 1.49 -1.37
C MET A 241 -14.93 2.94 -1.07
N GLY A 242 -16.04 3.22 -0.37
CA GLY A 242 -16.39 4.57 0.06
C GLY A 242 -15.30 5.21 0.95
N GLY A 243 -14.72 4.43 1.87
CA GLY A 243 -13.58 4.89 2.68
C GLY A 243 -12.34 5.22 1.84
N ARG A 244 -12.03 4.40 0.83
CA ARG A 244 -10.96 4.70 -0.14
C ARG A 244 -11.24 5.97 -0.95
N THR A 245 -12.47 6.15 -1.43
CA THR A 245 -12.90 7.36 -2.15
C THR A 245 -12.87 8.61 -1.27
N LEU A 246 -13.00 8.47 0.05
CA LEU A 246 -12.82 9.58 1.02
C LEU A 246 -11.33 9.88 1.32
N ARG A 247 -10.42 8.92 1.12
CA ARG A 247 -8.97 9.06 1.32
C ARG A 247 -8.25 9.68 0.09
N ALA A 248 -8.80 9.49 -1.11
CA ALA A 248 -8.14 9.69 -2.41
C ALA A 248 -8.26 11.11 -2.99
#